data_AF-A0A3G4BPC4-F1
#
_entry.id   AF-A0A3G4BPC4-F1
#
_cell.length_a   1.000
_cell.length_b   1.000
_cell.length_c   1.000
_cell.angle_alpha   90.00
_cell.angle_beta   90.00
_cell.angle_gamma   90.00
#
_symmetry.space_group_name_H-M   'P 1'
#
loop_
_entity.id
_entity.type
_entity.pdbx_description
1 polymer ?
#
loop_
_entity_poly.entity_id
_entity_poly.type
_entity_poly.pdbx_seq_one_letter_code
_entity_poly.pdbx_strand_id
1 'polypeptide(L)'
;LADVSHQIVSPQGSKPVIGIVQDACVGSRLFTLKSSFFTRREAMSLLYSIDALPKQSDDISRYMTPTILQPVELWTGKQIFSAILPAPLFLSLPPPADVEESSEWFKRGALDGSVCVRSGILHCGVVDKRFVGAQAGGAIHAIFRDFGPSAARMFIDNVQKLINHYV
;
A
#
# COMPACT_ATOMS: atom_id res chain seq x y z
N LEU A 1 17.27 -14.21 -18.02
CA LEU A 1 15.98 -14.96 -18.02
C LEU A 1 15.63 -15.52 -16.65
N ALA A 2 16.59 -16.12 -15.92
CA ALA A 2 16.35 -16.66 -14.56
C ALA A 2 16.55 -15.64 -13.42
N ASP A 3 16.30 -14.35 -13.64
CA ASP A 3 16.35 -13.36 -12.56
C ASP A 3 15.06 -13.42 -11.73
N VAL A 4 15.19 -13.24 -10.41
CA VAL A 4 14.10 -13.38 -9.42
C VAL A 4 12.99 -12.36 -9.70
N SER A 5 13.35 -11.17 -10.17
CA SER A 5 12.38 -10.12 -10.49
C SER A 5 11.38 -10.57 -11.57
N HIS A 6 11.83 -11.36 -12.54
CA HIS A 6 10.97 -11.92 -13.60
C HIS A 6 10.13 -13.11 -13.14
N GLN A 7 10.41 -13.67 -11.96
CA GLN A 7 9.73 -14.84 -11.39
C GLN A 7 8.73 -14.46 -10.28
N ILE A 8 8.47 -13.17 -10.08
CA ILE A 8 7.48 -12.70 -9.10
C ILE A 8 6.10 -13.31 -9.40
N VAL A 9 5.70 -13.38 -10.68
CA VAL A 9 4.46 -14.00 -11.15
C VAL A 9 4.78 -15.32 -11.85
N SER A 10 4.14 -16.41 -11.42
CA SER A 10 4.33 -17.73 -12.02
C SER A 10 3.27 -18.02 -13.08
N PRO A 11 3.66 -18.61 -14.23
CA PRO A 11 2.71 -19.03 -15.26
C PRO A 11 1.81 -20.19 -14.81
N GLN A 12 2.18 -20.95 -13.77
CA GLN A 12 1.39 -22.11 -13.30
C GLN A 12 0.00 -21.70 -12.80
N GLY A 13 -0.13 -20.54 -12.16
CA GLY A 13 -1.38 -20.06 -11.59
C GLY A 13 -1.76 -18.65 -12.01
N SER A 14 -1.03 -18.06 -12.96
CA SER A 14 -1.16 -16.67 -13.40
C SER A 14 -1.30 -15.69 -12.22
N LYS A 15 -0.52 -15.94 -11.16
CA LYS A 15 -0.56 -15.19 -9.91
C LYS A 15 0.83 -15.02 -9.31
N PRO A 16 1.04 -14.02 -8.45
CA PRO A 16 2.30 -13.86 -7.75
C PRO A 16 2.62 -15.09 -6.90
N VAL A 17 3.89 -15.47 -6.86
CA VAL A 17 4.44 -16.46 -5.91
C VAL A 17 5.15 -15.72 -4.78
N ILE A 18 5.71 -14.55 -5.06
CA ILE A 18 6.34 -13.67 -4.08
C ILE A 18 5.30 -12.68 -3.55
N GLY A 19 5.24 -12.53 -2.24
CA GLY A 19 4.39 -11.56 -1.56
C GLY A 19 4.92 -11.20 -0.18
N ILE A 20 4.34 -10.17 0.43
CA ILE A 20 4.69 -9.77 1.80
C ILE A 20 4.07 -10.77 2.79
N VAL A 21 4.89 -11.25 3.73
CA VAL A 21 4.52 -12.29 4.69
C VAL A 21 4.93 -11.89 6.11
N GLN A 22 4.48 -12.68 7.10
CA GLN A 22 4.88 -12.57 8.51
C GLN A 22 4.71 -11.15 9.06
N ASP A 23 5.73 -10.62 9.73
CA ASP A 23 5.71 -9.37 10.47
C ASP A 23 5.45 -8.17 9.56
N ALA A 24 6.04 -8.17 8.36
CA ALA A 24 5.78 -7.11 7.39
C ALA A 24 4.30 -7.07 6.95
N CYS A 25 3.62 -8.22 6.88
CA CYS A 25 2.20 -8.28 6.55
C CYS A 25 1.34 -7.77 7.71
N VAL A 26 1.67 -8.14 8.95
CA VAL A 26 0.94 -7.68 10.15
C VAL A 26 1.20 -6.18 10.38
N GLY A 27 2.44 -5.76 10.26
CA GLY A 27 2.86 -4.36 10.36
C GLY A 27 2.21 -3.49 9.28
N SER A 28 2.09 -3.96 8.03
CA SER A 28 1.34 -3.23 6.99
C SER A 28 -0.12 -2.97 7.39
N ARG A 29 -0.75 -3.94 8.05
CA ARG A 29 -2.12 -3.79 8.57
C ARG A 29 -2.17 -2.73 9.65
N LEU A 30 -1.33 -2.85 10.69
CA LEU A 30 -1.29 -1.91 11.81
C LEU A 30 -0.94 -0.49 11.36
N PHE A 31 0.01 -0.37 10.44
CA PHE A 31 0.44 0.89 9.85
C PHE A 31 -0.71 1.62 9.16
N THR A 32 -1.58 0.90 8.45
CA THR A 32 -2.65 1.50 7.63
C THR A 32 -4.01 1.60 8.32
N LEU A 33 -4.12 1.33 9.62
CA LEU A 33 -5.35 1.58 10.39
C LEU A 33 -5.71 3.08 10.41
N LYS A 34 -7.01 3.40 10.55
CA LYS A 34 -7.48 4.80 10.69
C LYS A 34 -6.96 5.47 11.96
N SER A 35 -6.63 4.69 12.99
CA SER A 35 -6.09 5.17 14.25
C SER A 35 -4.59 5.47 14.20
N SER A 36 -3.91 5.13 13.11
CA SER A 36 -2.45 5.27 12.99
C SER A 36 -2.08 6.64 12.45
N PHE A 37 -1.60 7.49 13.36
CA PHE A 37 -1.12 8.84 13.08
C PHE A 37 0.35 8.97 13.44
N PHE A 38 1.06 9.76 12.64
CA PHE A 38 2.49 10.00 12.77
C PHE A 38 2.75 11.49 12.84
N THR A 39 3.62 11.89 13.76
CA THR A 39 4.15 13.26 13.82
C THR A 39 5.03 13.54 12.61
N ARG A 40 5.29 14.83 12.34
CA ARG A 40 6.20 15.24 11.26
C ARG A 40 7.55 14.53 11.31
N ARG A 41 8.15 14.39 12.51
CA ARG A 41 9.46 13.75 12.67
C ARG A 41 9.42 12.27 12.28
N GLU A 42 8.40 11.55 12.74
CA GLU A 42 8.21 10.13 12.43
C GLU A 42 7.92 9.93 10.95
N ALA A 43 6.99 10.72 10.38
CA ALA A 43 6.65 10.64 8.97
C ALA A 43 7.88 10.87 8.08
N MET A 44 8.69 11.90 8.36
CA MET A 44 9.91 12.16 7.58
C MET A 44 10.95 11.06 7.73
N SER A 45 11.12 10.50 8.94
CA SER A 45 12.03 9.36 9.16
C SER A 45 11.60 8.13 8.35
N LEU A 46 10.30 7.83 8.35
CA LEU A 46 9.72 6.72 7.58
C LEU A 46 9.89 6.93 6.07
N LEU A 47 9.65 8.15 5.57
CA LEU A 47 9.82 8.50 4.16
C LEU A 47 11.28 8.49 3.72
N TYR A 48 12.20 8.78 4.64
CA TYR A 48 13.64 8.68 4.36
C TYR A 48 14.11 7.23 4.22
N SER A 49 13.42 6.28 4.85
CA SER A 49 13.76 4.85 4.83
C SER A 49 13.47 4.14 3.50
N ILE A 50 12.59 4.71 2.68
CA ILE A 50 12.14 4.11 1.42
C ILE A 50 13.03 4.58 0.27
N ASP A 51 13.28 3.70 -0.70
CA ASP A 51 13.96 4.10 -1.92
C ASP A 51 12.98 4.89 -2.78
N ALA A 52 13.43 6.04 -3.29
CA ALA A 52 12.61 6.90 -4.12
C ALA A 52 12.11 6.11 -5.35
N LEU A 53 10.80 5.87 -5.41
CA LEU A 53 10.16 5.53 -6.68
C LEU A 53 10.32 6.73 -7.60
N PRO A 54 10.63 6.53 -8.90
CA PRO A 54 10.55 7.60 -9.88
C PRO A 54 9.07 7.96 -10.04
N LYS A 55 8.59 8.87 -9.20
CA LYS A 55 7.28 9.47 -9.38
C LYS A 55 7.46 10.74 -10.19
N GLN A 56 7.01 10.67 -11.43
CA GLN A 56 6.66 11.86 -12.17
C GLN A 56 5.36 12.43 -11.60
N SER A 57 5.33 13.75 -11.51
CA SER A 57 4.18 14.65 -11.29
C SER A 57 3.89 15.16 -9.87
N ASP A 58 3.52 16.43 -9.85
CA ASP A 58 3.28 17.34 -8.72
C ASP A 58 2.21 16.90 -7.71
N ASP A 59 1.58 15.73 -7.88
CA ASP A 59 0.47 15.27 -7.03
C ASP A 59 0.92 14.70 -5.68
N ILE A 60 2.13 14.14 -5.58
CA ILE A 60 2.63 13.62 -4.29
C ILE A 60 2.98 14.76 -3.34
N SER A 61 3.54 15.88 -3.83
CA SER A 61 3.84 17.03 -2.96
C SER A 61 2.57 17.56 -2.29
N ARG A 62 1.44 17.55 -3.02
CA ARG A 62 0.11 17.88 -2.49
C ARG A 62 -0.39 16.80 -1.52
N TYR A 63 -0.24 15.52 -1.87
CA TYR A 63 -0.75 14.43 -1.06
C TYR A 63 0.06 14.17 0.24
N MET A 64 1.31 14.65 0.29
CA MET A 64 2.17 14.61 1.47
C MET A 64 1.92 15.78 2.45
N THR A 65 0.89 16.58 2.24
CA THR A 65 0.39 17.53 3.24
C THR A 65 -0.20 16.75 4.43
N PRO A 66 0.05 17.16 5.69
CA PRO A 66 -0.52 16.46 6.85
C PRO A 66 -2.05 16.43 6.77
N THR A 67 -2.65 15.31 7.17
CA THR A 67 -4.12 15.17 7.21
C THR A 67 -4.72 16.10 8.27
N ILE A 68 -4.04 16.24 9.40
CA ILE A 68 -4.46 17.12 10.49
C ILE A 68 -3.40 18.21 10.63
N LEU A 69 -3.81 19.47 10.53
CA LEU A 69 -2.90 20.62 10.59
C LEU A 69 -2.79 21.22 12.00
N GLN A 70 -3.86 21.14 12.79
CA GLN A 70 -3.95 21.72 14.13
C GLN A 70 -4.61 20.73 15.09
N PRO A 71 -4.23 20.71 16.38
CA PRO A 71 -3.19 21.52 17.02
C PRO A 71 -1.75 21.10 16.69
N VAL A 72 -1.57 19.88 16.15
CA VAL A 72 -0.27 19.34 15.74
C VAL A 72 -0.41 18.75 14.33
N GLU A 73 0.61 18.92 13.50
CA GLU A 73 0.68 18.32 12.17
C GLU A 73 0.79 16.79 12.28
N LEU A 74 -0.21 16.07 11.78
CA LEU A 74 -0.24 14.60 11.76
C LEU A 74 -0.50 14.03 10.37
N TRP A 75 0.25 12.99 10.05
CA TRP A 75 0.11 12.19 8.83
C TRP A 75 -0.54 10.85 9.16
N THR A 76 -1.36 10.34 8.25
CA THR A 76 -1.89 8.97 8.39
C THR A 76 -0.91 7.97 7.80
N GLY A 77 -0.93 6.73 8.29
CA GLY A 77 -0.13 5.66 7.68
C GLY A 77 -0.53 5.38 6.23
N LYS A 78 -1.80 5.57 5.86
CA LYS A 78 -2.24 5.45 4.45
C LYS A 78 -1.59 6.50 3.55
N GLN A 79 -1.41 7.73 4.05
CA GLN A 79 -0.69 8.77 3.32
C GLN A 79 0.76 8.37 3.06
N ILE A 80 1.46 7.91 4.10
CA ILE A 80 2.87 7.50 3.98
C ILE A 80 2.99 6.25 3.08
N PHE A 81 2.07 5.28 3.21
CA PHE A 81 2.05 4.08 2.37
C PHE A 81 1.79 4.43 0.89
N SER A 82 1.07 5.50 0.60
CA SER A 82 0.89 5.96 -0.78
C SER A 82 2.21 6.39 -1.43
N ALA A 83 3.21 6.82 -0.65
CA ALA A 83 4.53 7.18 -1.16
C ALA A 83 5.24 6.01 -1.86
N ILE A 84 4.95 4.77 -1.47
CA ILE A 84 5.57 3.56 -2.04
C ILE A 84 4.74 2.90 -3.15
N LEU A 85 3.57 3.46 -3.52
CA LEU A 85 2.78 2.96 -4.66
C LEU A 85 3.19 3.68 -5.96
N PRO A 86 3.39 2.97 -7.09
CA PRO A 86 3.66 3.60 -8.37
C PRO A 86 2.43 4.37 -8.87
N ALA A 87 2.65 5.46 -9.60
CA ALA A 87 1.61 6.24 -10.25
C ALA A 87 1.70 6.06 -11.77
N PRO A 88 0.56 5.95 -12.50
CA PRO A 88 -0.82 5.97 -12.01
C PRO A 88 -1.38 4.55 -11.76
N LEU A 89 -1.27 4.01 -10.54
CA LEU A 89 -1.90 2.73 -10.18
C LEU A 89 -3.39 2.91 -9.82
N PHE A 90 -4.25 2.09 -10.40
CA PHE A 90 -5.67 1.99 -10.05
C PHE A 90 -6.00 0.57 -9.59
N LEU A 91 -6.45 0.43 -8.34
CA LEU A 91 -6.77 -0.87 -7.75
C LEU A 91 -7.92 -0.72 -6.76
N SER A 92 -8.93 -1.58 -6.88
CA SER A 92 -10.04 -1.67 -5.93
C SER A 92 -10.22 -3.11 -5.50
N LEU A 93 -10.11 -3.38 -4.20
CA LEU A 93 -10.38 -4.69 -3.62
C LEU A 93 -11.67 -4.65 -2.81
N PRO A 94 -12.62 -5.58 -3.05
CA PRO A 94 -13.84 -5.67 -2.27
C PRO A 94 -13.52 -6.05 -0.81
N PRO A 95 -14.50 -5.88 0.09
CA PRO A 95 -14.32 -6.29 1.48
C PRO A 95 -14.11 -7.81 1.61
N PRO A 96 -13.63 -8.26 2.79
CA PRO A 96 -13.60 -9.68 3.11
C PRO A 96 -15.00 -10.28 2.94
N ALA A 97 -15.08 -11.53 2.48
CA ALA A 97 -16.36 -12.20 2.19
C ALA A 97 -17.27 -12.35 3.43
N ASP A 98 -16.70 -12.25 4.62
CA ASP A 98 -17.35 -12.27 5.94
C ASP A 98 -17.96 -10.93 6.36
N VAL A 99 -17.73 -9.85 5.61
CA VAL A 99 -18.29 -8.52 5.89
C VAL A 99 -19.53 -8.30 5.02
N GLU A 100 -20.70 -8.21 5.64
CA GLU A 100 -21.93 -7.89 4.93
C GLU A 100 -21.88 -6.47 4.33
N GLU A 101 -21.83 -6.40 2.99
CA GLU A 101 -21.87 -5.15 2.20
C GLU A 101 -23.18 -4.35 2.40
N SER A 102 -24.21 -4.98 2.99
CA SER A 102 -25.55 -4.43 3.16
C SER A 102 -25.64 -3.36 4.26
N SER A 103 -24.67 -3.29 5.17
CA SER A 103 -24.72 -2.34 6.29
C SER A 103 -24.51 -0.90 5.80
N GLU A 104 -25.34 0.04 6.26
CA GLU A 104 -25.28 1.45 5.85
C GLU A 104 -23.92 2.09 6.20
N TRP A 105 -23.28 1.62 7.27
CA TRP A 105 -21.94 1.97 7.72
C TRP A 105 -20.84 1.50 6.76
N PHE A 106 -21.04 0.37 6.08
CA PHE A 106 -20.14 -0.11 5.04
C PHE A 106 -20.17 0.80 3.81
N LYS A 107 -21.37 1.20 3.36
CA LYS A 107 -21.54 2.17 2.26
C LYS A 107 -20.95 3.53 2.58
N ARG A 108 -20.93 3.92 3.86
CA ARG A 108 -20.27 5.15 4.35
C ARG A 108 -18.75 5.02 4.48
N GLY A 109 -18.14 3.87 4.15
CA GLY A 109 -16.69 3.65 4.28
C GLY A 109 -16.20 3.62 5.74
N ALA A 110 -17.11 3.48 6.71
CA ALA A 110 -16.78 3.56 8.13
C ALA A 110 -15.89 2.38 8.55
N LEU A 111 -16.10 1.21 7.96
CA LEU A 111 -15.43 -0.04 8.33
C LEU A 111 -14.07 -0.29 7.67
N ASP A 112 -13.65 0.57 6.72
CA ASP A 112 -12.35 0.43 6.04
C ASP A 112 -12.13 -0.98 5.42
N GLY A 113 -13.23 -1.64 5.05
CA GLY A 113 -13.23 -3.04 4.61
C GLY A 113 -12.77 -3.21 3.16
N SER A 114 -13.12 -2.26 2.28
CA SER A 114 -12.65 -2.23 0.89
C SER A 114 -11.40 -1.37 0.76
N VAL A 115 -10.47 -1.81 -0.10
CA VAL A 115 -9.23 -1.08 -0.39
C VAL A 115 -9.38 -0.35 -1.72
N CYS A 116 -9.08 0.94 -1.74
CA CYS A 116 -9.17 1.76 -2.95
C CYS A 116 -7.88 2.56 -3.16
N VAL A 117 -7.20 2.27 -4.26
CA VAL A 117 -6.04 3.01 -4.77
C VAL A 117 -6.42 3.68 -6.08
N ARG A 118 -6.18 4.98 -6.19
CA ARG A 118 -6.38 5.75 -7.43
C ARG A 118 -5.16 6.59 -7.71
N SER A 119 -4.64 6.54 -8.94
CA SER A 119 -3.44 7.26 -9.34
C SER A 119 -2.23 7.08 -8.39
N GLY A 120 -2.07 5.88 -7.81
CA GLY A 120 -0.99 5.60 -6.85
C GLY A 120 -1.23 6.15 -5.44
N ILE A 121 -2.46 6.56 -5.11
CA ILE A 121 -2.85 7.07 -3.79
C ILE A 121 -3.84 6.10 -3.12
N LEU A 122 -3.52 5.66 -1.90
CA LEU A 122 -4.37 4.82 -1.06
C LEU A 122 -5.40 5.68 -0.31
N HIS A 123 -6.62 5.74 -0.84
CA HIS A 123 -7.69 6.58 -0.27
C HIS A 123 -8.40 5.95 0.92
N CYS A 124 -8.66 4.64 0.87
CA CYS A 124 -9.36 3.93 1.94
C CYS A 124 -8.97 2.45 1.97
N GLY A 125 -9.30 1.81 3.10
CA GLY A 125 -9.05 0.40 3.33
C GLY A 125 -7.74 0.11 4.06
N VAL A 126 -7.73 -1.00 4.76
CA VAL A 126 -6.54 -1.50 5.47
C VAL A 126 -5.74 -2.41 4.56
N VAL A 127 -4.42 -2.21 4.52
CA VAL A 127 -3.50 -3.06 3.77
C VAL A 127 -3.33 -4.39 4.49
N ASP A 128 -3.88 -5.45 3.92
CA ASP A 128 -3.83 -6.81 4.45
C ASP A 128 -3.19 -7.78 3.45
N LYS A 129 -3.22 -9.07 3.79
CA LYS A 129 -2.70 -10.15 2.92
C LYS A 129 -3.34 -10.15 1.52
N ARG A 130 -4.55 -9.64 1.34
CA ARG A 130 -5.21 -9.59 0.03
C ARG A 130 -4.61 -8.51 -0.86
N PHE A 131 -4.12 -7.43 -0.25
CA PHE A 131 -3.45 -6.36 -0.95
C PHE A 131 -1.96 -6.64 -1.21
N VAL A 132 -1.17 -6.96 -0.19
CA VAL A 132 0.30 -7.16 -0.32
C VAL A 132 0.76 -8.61 -0.47
N GLY A 133 -0.15 -9.59 -0.33
CA GLY A 133 0.22 -11.00 -0.40
C GLY A 133 0.29 -11.56 -1.83
N ALA A 134 0.64 -12.83 -1.92
CA ALA A 134 0.74 -13.59 -3.17
C ALA A 134 -0.64 -14.03 -3.71
N GLN A 135 -1.57 -13.07 -3.88
CA GLN A 135 -2.92 -13.30 -4.39
C GLN A 135 -3.10 -12.69 -5.79
N ALA A 136 -3.97 -13.32 -6.59
CA ALA A 136 -4.37 -12.78 -7.87
C ALA A 136 -5.19 -11.49 -7.66
N GLY A 137 -4.95 -10.45 -8.45
CA GLY A 137 -5.62 -9.16 -8.30
C GLY A 137 -5.08 -8.27 -7.17
N GLY A 138 -4.12 -8.73 -6.36
CA GLY A 138 -3.46 -7.91 -5.34
C GLY A 138 -2.52 -6.84 -5.96
N ALA A 139 -1.97 -5.97 -5.12
CA ALA A 139 -1.13 -4.86 -5.55
C ALA A 139 0.14 -5.34 -6.27
N ILE A 140 0.80 -6.39 -5.79
CA ILE A 140 1.99 -6.95 -6.45
C ILE A 140 1.64 -7.44 -7.85
N HIS A 141 0.49 -8.10 -8.03
CA HIS A 141 0.05 -8.59 -9.34
C HIS A 141 -0.24 -7.41 -10.28
N ALA A 142 -1.00 -6.42 -9.82
CA ALA A 142 -1.33 -5.24 -10.62
C ALA A 142 -0.08 -4.45 -11.02
N ILE A 143 0.84 -4.20 -10.07
CA ILE A 143 2.08 -3.47 -10.32
C ILE A 143 2.97 -4.23 -11.30
N PHE A 144 3.11 -5.55 -11.13
CA PHE A 144 3.91 -6.37 -12.04
C PHE A 144 3.37 -6.32 -13.47
N ARG A 145 2.05 -6.35 -13.64
CA ARG A 145 1.40 -6.31 -14.95
C ARG A 145 1.49 -4.92 -15.59
N ASP A 146 1.24 -3.87 -14.82
CA ASP A 146 1.05 -2.52 -15.35
C ASP A 146 2.38 -1.74 -15.45
N PHE A 147 3.35 -2.01 -14.57
CA PHE A 147 4.63 -1.29 -14.47
C PHE A 147 5.87 -2.20 -14.62
N GLY A 148 5.68 -3.52 -14.71
CA GLY A 148 6.75 -4.49 -14.94
C GLY A 148 7.46 -4.99 -13.67
N PRO A 149 8.43 -5.92 -13.86
CA PRO A 149 9.07 -6.66 -12.76
C PRO A 149 9.94 -5.77 -11.86
N SER A 150 10.62 -4.76 -12.42
CA SER A 150 11.46 -3.85 -11.65
C SER A 150 10.65 -3.00 -10.66
N ALA A 151 9.48 -2.52 -11.08
CA ALA A 151 8.58 -1.75 -10.22
C ALA A 151 7.99 -2.62 -9.11
N ALA A 152 7.61 -3.87 -9.43
CA ALA A 152 7.09 -4.82 -8.44
C ALA A 152 8.15 -5.19 -7.38
N ARG A 153 9.41 -5.42 -7.81
CA ARG A 153 10.53 -5.64 -6.89
C ARG A 153 10.70 -4.45 -5.95
N MET A 154 10.80 -3.25 -6.51
CA MET A 154 11.03 -2.03 -5.73
C MET A 154 9.86 -1.74 -4.77
N PHE A 155 8.62 -2.04 -5.15
CA PHE A 155 7.46 -1.99 -4.26
C PHE A 155 7.63 -2.95 -3.06
N ILE A 156 8.01 -4.22 -3.31
CA ILE A 156 8.23 -5.21 -2.25
C ILE A 156 9.33 -4.74 -1.29
N ASP A 157 10.46 -4.27 -1.83
CA ASP A 157 11.60 -3.79 -1.04
C ASP A 157 11.19 -2.57 -0.18
N ASN A 158 10.43 -1.63 -0.75
CA ASN A 158 9.95 -0.44 -0.05
C ASN A 158 8.91 -0.76 1.04
N VAL A 159 8.01 -1.72 0.82
CA VAL A 159 7.10 -2.18 1.89
C VAL A 159 7.91 -2.74 3.06
N GLN A 160 8.90 -3.59 2.79
CA GLN A 160 9.71 -4.19 3.85
C GLN A 160 10.50 -3.13 4.63
N LYS A 161 11.18 -2.20 3.94
CA LYS A 161 11.92 -1.10 4.58
C LYS A 161 11.02 -0.22 5.45
N LEU A 162 9.87 0.20 4.91
CA LEU A 162 8.93 1.06 5.59
C LEU A 162 8.38 0.41 6.86
N ILE A 163 7.95 -0.85 6.77
CA ILE A 163 7.34 -1.55 7.90
C ILE A 163 8.38 -1.96 8.94
N ASN A 164 9.58 -2.38 8.54
CA ASN A 164 10.65 -2.71 9.48
C ASN A 164 11.21 -1.48 10.21
N HIS A 165 11.09 -0.28 9.64
CA HIS A 165 11.42 0.96 10.35
C HIS A 165 10.28 1.42 11.27
N TYR A 166 9.04 1.01 10.99
CA TYR A 166 7.87 1.35 11.80
C TYR A 166 7.77 0.50 13.08
N VAL A 167 8.04 -0.81 12.97
CA VAL A 167 8.04 -1.77 14.08
C VAL A 167 9.33 -1.65 14.89
#